data_AF-A0A2M8BUH4-F1
#
_entry.id   AF-A0A2M8BUH4-F1
#
_cell.length_a   1.000
_cell.length_b   1.000
_cell.length_c   1.000
_cell.angle_alpha   90.00
_cell.angle_beta   90.00
_cell.angle_gamma   90.00
#
_symmetry.space_group_name_H-M   'P 1'
#
loop_
_entity.id
_entity.type
_entity.pdbx_description
1 polymer ?
#
loop_
_entity_poly.entity_id
_entity_poly.type
_entity_poly.pdbx_seq_one_letter_code
_entity_poly.pdbx_strand_id
1 'polypeptide(L)'
;MVRFLLVLLALGLFSTPTQASTLTLEMLDVGQGDSLLIRTGGGKTVLIDAGEKKNDVAKMLTARKVTLLDMVVATHPHADHIGGMEAVLRGFEVKVYVDNGLPHTTNTYEGVMKAVEEKDITYRTAKAGQVYKLGSDAELEVLWPGEKELSGTRSDLNSNSVVLRLTHNKVCMLLTGDAEEPTEQAMIENGLMQCDILKVAHHGGNHSSSEAFLESLKPKTAIISVGTGNSYGHPGGETMARLKDFGVDIYRTDLSGTLQLISDGKTVQIVEGVQPASDEIASADLTAQAAEGGLIDINTASSSELTELPGIGPTKADAIVEYRKNSGPFKNVDDLANVKGIGAKTVDKLRSKATVGGGGKAAVNKAPDMVDPSSVPQEKGGGDGLININTASAEELTALPGIGKAKAEQIVEYRTTNGRFQSVDDLANVKGIGVKSVDKMRSKITVSGGGGTPVQNKVVEPVEGGSAPRGHDEPGRINVNTASASELTSLPGIGEGKGQKIVEEREQNGPFASCQDLTRVKGIGPKTIEKFEHLCTTQNAAD
;
A
#
# COMPACT_ATOMS: atom_id res chain seq x y z
N MET A 1 83.96 8.80 16.09
CA MET A 1 82.76 7.96 16.34
C MET A 1 81.57 8.88 16.62
N VAL A 2 80.79 9.20 15.58
CA VAL A 2 79.56 9.99 15.73
C VAL A 2 78.40 8.99 15.77
N ARG A 3 77.73 8.87 16.92
CA ARG A 3 76.53 8.03 17.10
C ARG A 3 75.31 8.86 16.70
N PHE A 4 74.69 8.51 15.56
CA PHE A 4 73.38 9.03 15.18
C PHE A 4 72.30 8.32 16.00
N LEU A 5 71.52 9.11 16.75
CA LEU A 5 70.32 8.67 17.45
C LEU A 5 69.15 8.73 16.47
N LEU A 6 68.69 7.57 15.99
CA LEU A 6 67.49 7.44 15.17
C LEU A 6 66.26 7.55 16.10
N VAL A 7 65.60 8.71 16.08
CA VAL A 7 64.27 8.89 16.66
C VAL A 7 63.26 8.38 15.65
N LEU A 8 62.75 7.17 15.86
CA LEU A 8 61.60 6.62 15.13
C LEU A 8 60.34 7.36 15.59
N LEU A 9 59.91 8.35 14.79
CA LEU A 9 58.61 8.99 14.94
C LEU A 9 57.54 8.01 14.41
N ALA A 10 57.00 7.19 15.30
CA ALA A 10 55.82 6.39 14.99
C ALA A 10 54.61 7.32 14.87
N LEU A 11 54.35 7.84 13.66
CA LEU A 11 53.05 8.40 13.31
C LEU A 11 52.04 7.26 13.36
N GLY A 12 51.38 7.10 14.50
CA GLY A 12 50.14 6.33 14.59
C GLY A 12 49.13 6.96 13.66
N LEU A 13 48.89 6.32 12.52
CA LEU A 13 47.69 6.52 11.70
C LEU A 13 46.51 6.08 12.57
N PHE A 14 46.01 6.99 13.41
CA PHE A 14 44.67 6.84 13.97
C PHE A 14 43.71 6.99 12.81
N SER A 15 43.36 5.88 12.16
CA SER A 15 42.16 5.81 11.34
C SER A 15 41.00 6.16 12.26
N THR A 16 40.56 7.42 12.23
CA THR A 16 39.28 7.81 12.81
C THR A 16 38.26 6.80 12.33
N PRO A 17 37.50 6.12 13.22
CA PRO A 17 36.47 5.20 12.76
C PRO A 17 35.58 5.99 11.82
N THR A 18 35.57 5.60 10.54
CA THR A 18 34.67 6.17 9.55
C THR A 18 33.28 5.99 10.12
N GLN A 19 32.66 7.09 10.55
CA GLN A 19 31.28 7.06 11.02
C GLN A 19 30.48 6.42 9.88
N ALA A 20 29.80 5.31 10.17
CA ALA A 20 29.04 4.58 9.16
C ALA A 20 28.10 5.58 8.49
N SER A 21 28.19 5.70 7.17
CA SER A 21 27.38 6.66 6.45
C SER A 21 25.93 6.20 6.54
N THR A 22 25.02 7.11 6.84
CA THR A 22 23.59 6.77 6.97
C THR A 22 22.93 6.80 5.60
N LEU A 23 22.11 5.80 5.28
CA LEU A 23 21.21 5.84 4.14
C LEU A 23 19.78 6.04 4.65
N THR A 24 19.04 6.97 4.06
CA THR A 24 17.60 7.14 4.31
C THR A 24 16.80 6.78 3.07
N LEU A 25 15.76 5.99 3.24
CA LEU A 25 14.70 5.79 2.23
C LEU A 25 13.39 6.32 2.82
N GLU A 26 12.79 7.31 2.19
CA GLU A 26 11.45 7.80 2.52
C GLU A 26 10.44 7.27 1.52
N MET A 27 9.45 6.52 1.99
CA MET A 27 8.28 6.16 1.20
C MET A 27 7.22 7.24 1.43
N LEU A 28 7.12 8.16 0.47
CA LEU A 28 6.25 9.32 0.55
C LEU A 28 4.79 8.88 0.56
N ASP A 29 4.00 9.48 1.44
CA ASP A 29 2.56 9.28 1.43
C ASP A 29 1.93 10.04 0.26
N VAL A 30 1.79 9.32 -0.85
CA VAL A 30 1.14 9.79 -2.09
C VAL A 30 -0.24 9.17 -2.28
N GLY A 31 -0.81 8.55 -1.24
CA GLY A 31 -2.06 7.80 -1.39
C GLY A 31 -1.87 6.53 -2.24
N GLN A 32 -2.67 6.37 -3.29
CA GLN A 32 -2.44 5.29 -4.27
C GLN A 32 -1.34 5.70 -5.24
N GLY A 33 -0.42 4.77 -5.49
CA GLY A 33 0.82 5.04 -6.19
C GLY A 33 2.06 4.89 -5.32
N ASP A 34 3.22 5.04 -5.97
CA ASP A 34 4.54 4.94 -5.34
C ASP A 34 5.32 6.25 -5.50
N SER A 35 6.05 6.62 -4.45
CA SER A 35 7.18 7.54 -4.56
C SER A 35 8.16 7.32 -3.41
N LEU A 36 9.39 6.95 -3.75
CA LEU A 36 10.45 6.60 -2.79
C LEU A 36 11.65 7.53 -3.00
N LEU A 37 12.03 8.27 -1.96
CA LEU A 37 13.19 9.16 -1.96
C LEU A 37 14.35 8.52 -1.18
N ILE A 38 15.44 8.19 -1.86
CA ILE A 38 16.66 7.66 -1.25
C ILE A 38 17.71 8.77 -1.15
N ARG A 39 18.34 8.89 0.02
CA ARG A 39 19.50 9.77 0.25
C ARG A 39 20.61 8.99 0.93
N THR A 40 21.83 9.08 0.41
CA THR A 40 23.01 8.45 1.03
C THR A 40 23.84 9.46 1.81
N GLY A 41 24.63 8.99 2.79
CA GLY A 41 25.55 9.85 3.55
C GLY A 41 26.63 10.48 2.66
N GLY A 42 26.93 9.89 1.51
CA GLY A 42 27.78 10.45 0.46
C GLY A 42 27.12 11.52 -0.41
N GLY A 43 25.86 11.90 -0.11
CA GLY A 43 25.14 12.98 -0.78
C GLY A 43 24.43 12.58 -2.08
N LYS A 44 24.32 11.28 -2.40
CA LYS A 44 23.52 10.84 -3.55
C LYS A 44 22.04 10.90 -3.24
N THR A 45 21.26 11.39 -4.20
CA THR A 45 19.79 11.46 -4.08
C THR A 45 19.15 10.75 -5.26
N VAL A 46 18.27 9.78 -4.98
CA VAL A 46 17.52 9.01 -5.99
C VAL A 46 16.03 9.11 -5.70
N LEU A 47 15.23 9.35 -6.74
CA LEU A 47 13.78 9.22 -6.67
C LEU A 47 13.35 7.99 -7.46
N ILE A 48 12.48 7.17 -6.90
CA ILE A 48 11.81 6.07 -7.60
C ILE A 48 10.32 6.36 -7.57
N ASP A 49 9.72 6.53 -8.75
CA ASP A 49 8.34 6.93 -8.97
C ASP A 49 7.94 8.28 -8.32
N ALA A 50 6.84 8.84 -8.80
CA ALA A 50 6.40 10.20 -8.52
C ALA A 50 4.88 10.31 -8.31
N GLY A 51 4.21 9.22 -7.95
CA GLY A 51 2.78 9.20 -7.65
C GLY A 51 1.88 9.65 -8.80
N GLU A 52 0.61 9.85 -8.49
CA GLU A 52 -0.31 10.56 -9.37
C GLU A 52 -0.02 12.07 -9.42
N LYS A 53 -0.43 12.73 -10.51
CA LYS A 53 -0.29 14.17 -10.69
C LYS A 53 -0.85 14.99 -9.52
N LYS A 54 -1.95 14.52 -8.91
CA LYS A 54 -2.63 15.21 -7.79
C LYS A 54 -1.81 15.22 -6.49
N ASN A 55 -0.82 14.34 -6.37
CA ASN A 55 0.00 14.22 -5.17
C ASN A 55 1.06 15.32 -5.06
N ASP A 56 1.43 15.95 -6.18
CA ASP A 56 2.42 17.04 -6.23
C ASP A 56 3.75 16.66 -5.55
N VAL A 57 4.33 15.53 -5.99
CA VAL A 57 5.62 15.04 -5.48
C VAL A 57 6.72 16.10 -5.64
N ALA A 58 6.68 16.92 -6.70
CA ALA A 58 7.59 18.04 -6.87
C ALA A 58 7.58 18.97 -5.65
N LYS A 59 6.40 19.36 -5.15
CA LYS A 59 6.29 20.15 -3.91
C LYS A 59 6.79 19.39 -2.68
N MET A 60 6.53 18.08 -2.58
CA MET A 60 7.03 17.25 -1.48
C MET A 60 8.56 17.18 -1.44
N LEU A 61 9.21 17.16 -2.61
CA LEU A 61 10.67 17.20 -2.76
C LEU A 61 11.24 18.58 -2.43
N THR A 62 10.59 19.66 -2.86
CA THR A 62 10.96 21.03 -2.47
C THR A 62 10.92 21.19 -0.94
N ALA A 63 9.86 20.70 -0.29
CA ALA A 63 9.75 20.74 1.18
C ALA A 63 10.85 19.94 1.89
N ARG A 64 11.48 18.97 1.20
CA ARG A 64 12.62 18.18 1.67
C ARG A 64 13.97 18.76 1.27
N LYS A 65 13.98 19.97 0.71
CA LYS A 65 15.17 20.68 0.24
C LYS A 65 15.97 19.86 -0.77
N VAL A 66 15.28 19.06 -1.59
CA VAL A 66 15.88 18.42 -2.73
C VAL A 66 16.12 19.50 -3.79
N THR A 67 17.32 19.53 -4.34
CA THR A 67 17.68 20.45 -5.44
C THR A 67 18.22 19.68 -6.63
N LEU A 68 18.88 18.54 -6.36
CA LEU A 68 19.48 17.65 -7.32
C LEU A 68 18.99 16.21 -7.10
N LEU A 69 18.65 15.54 -8.19
CA LEU A 69 18.40 14.11 -8.27
C LEU A 69 19.51 13.50 -9.13
N ASP A 70 20.40 12.72 -8.52
CA ASP A 70 21.43 11.99 -9.27
C ASP A 70 20.81 10.93 -10.19
N MET A 71 19.65 10.39 -9.79
CA MET A 71 18.88 9.45 -10.57
C MET A 71 17.39 9.60 -10.29
N VAL A 72 16.59 9.47 -11.33
CA VAL A 72 15.14 9.27 -11.25
C VAL A 72 14.82 7.96 -11.95
N VAL A 73 14.07 7.09 -11.29
CA VAL A 73 13.60 5.82 -11.85
C VAL A 73 12.08 5.87 -11.98
N ALA A 74 11.55 5.57 -13.15
CA ALA A 74 10.15 5.26 -13.38
C ALA A 74 10.01 3.74 -13.52
N THR A 75 9.31 3.08 -12.60
CA THR A 75 9.21 1.62 -12.61
C THR A 75 8.43 1.12 -13.81
N HIS A 76 7.31 1.75 -14.13
CA HIS A 76 6.45 1.46 -15.28
C HIS A 76 5.53 2.68 -15.60
N PRO A 77 4.83 2.73 -16.74
CA PRO A 77 4.22 3.97 -17.24
C PRO A 77 2.82 4.29 -16.69
N HIS A 78 2.35 3.62 -15.63
CA HIS A 78 1.05 3.93 -15.04
C HIS A 78 1.03 5.28 -14.31
N ALA A 79 -0.16 5.89 -14.28
CA ALA A 79 -0.32 7.28 -13.85
C ALA A 79 -0.06 7.49 -12.36
N ASP A 80 -0.28 6.47 -11.53
CA ASP A 80 0.02 6.42 -10.10
C ASP A 80 1.52 6.19 -9.80
N HIS A 81 2.34 6.01 -10.84
CA HIS A 81 3.80 5.94 -10.74
C HIS A 81 4.47 7.14 -11.41
N ILE A 82 4.04 7.52 -12.63
CA ILE A 82 4.68 8.60 -13.39
C ILE A 82 3.85 9.88 -13.49
N GLY A 83 2.69 9.96 -12.85
CA GLY A 83 1.77 11.09 -12.97
C GLY A 83 2.36 12.42 -12.51
N GLY A 84 3.16 12.41 -11.44
CA GLY A 84 3.90 13.58 -10.97
C GLY A 84 5.27 13.78 -11.64
N MET A 85 5.72 12.84 -12.47
CA MET A 85 7.11 12.75 -12.94
C MET A 85 7.50 13.91 -13.85
N GLU A 86 6.61 14.35 -14.75
CA GLU A 86 6.88 15.50 -15.63
C GLU A 86 7.24 16.76 -14.80
N ALA A 87 6.49 17.04 -13.73
CA ALA A 87 6.74 18.19 -12.87
C ALA A 87 8.08 18.08 -12.15
N VAL A 88 8.47 16.87 -11.73
CA VAL A 88 9.78 16.60 -11.13
C VAL A 88 10.91 16.86 -12.13
N LEU A 89 10.86 16.26 -13.32
CA LEU A 89 11.93 16.41 -14.31
C LEU A 89 12.12 17.86 -14.77
N ARG A 90 11.03 18.65 -14.82
CA ARG A 90 11.10 20.08 -15.15
C ARG A 90 11.62 20.92 -14.00
N GLY A 91 11.20 20.61 -12.78
CA GLY A 91 11.43 21.42 -11.58
C GLY A 91 12.79 21.23 -10.91
N PHE A 92 13.46 20.08 -11.12
CA PHE A 92 14.72 19.75 -10.46
C PHE A 92 15.86 19.57 -11.45
N GLU A 93 17.10 19.65 -10.96
CA GLU A 93 18.25 19.15 -11.72
C GLU A 93 18.24 17.62 -11.63
N VAL A 94 18.21 16.94 -12.79
CA VAL A 94 18.19 15.48 -12.88
C VAL A 94 19.33 15.03 -13.79
N LYS A 95 20.21 14.17 -13.28
CA LYS A 95 21.35 13.69 -14.08
C LYS A 95 20.97 12.53 -14.99
N VAL A 96 20.30 11.53 -14.44
CA VAL A 96 19.94 10.30 -15.14
C VAL A 96 18.46 10.00 -14.91
N TYR A 97 17.74 9.73 -15.99
CA TYR A 97 16.40 9.15 -15.96
C TYR A 97 16.47 7.71 -16.43
N VAL A 98 15.84 6.81 -15.67
CA VAL A 98 15.80 5.38 -15.94
C VAL A 98 14.34 4.92 -15.99
N ASP A 99 13.97 4.16 -17.01
CA ASP A 99 12.68 3.44 -17.07
C ASP A 99 12.85 2.00 -17.56
N ASN A 100 11.75 1.26 -17.66
CA ASN A 100 11.74 -0.12 -18.15
C ASN A 100 11.87 -0.26 -19.68
N GLY A 101 11.94 0.85 -20.43
CA GLY A 101 12.09 0.84 -21.89
C GLY A 101 10.82 0.51 -22.68
N LEU A 102 9.69 0.29 -22.01
CA LEU A 102 8.42 -0.01 -22.67
C LEU A 102 7.72 1.29 -23.08
N PRO A 103 7.55 1.55 -24.39
CA PRO A 103 6.88 2.76 -24.85
C PRO A 103 5.39 2.71 -24.49
N HIS A 104 4.82 3.87 -24.18
CA HIS A 104 3.40 4.04 -23.95
C HIS A 104 2.89 5.30 -24.67
N THR A 105 1.59 5.36 -24.99
CA THR A 105 1.00 6.47 -25.77
C THR A 105 0.09 7.36 -24.94
N THR A 106 0.16 7.24 -23.61
CA THR A 106 -0.59 8.14 -22.72
C THR A 106 0.06 9.52 -22.73
N ASN A 107 -0.77 10.57 -22.63
CA ASN A 107 -0.29 11.94 -22.45
C ASN A 107 0.68 12.06 -21.26
N THR A 108 0.48 11.25 -20.21
CA THR A 108 1.38 11.20 -19.05
C THR A 108 2.78 10.75 -19.45
N TYR A 109 2.90 9.62 -20.15
CA TYR A 109 4.19 9.10 -20.61
C TYR A 109 4.85 10.03 -21.62
N GLU A 110 4.09 10.52 -22.61
CA GLU A 110 4.60 11.46 -23.61
C GLU A 110 5.11 12.76 -22.96
N GLY A 111 4.41 13.28 -21.94
CA GLY A 111 4.84 14.44 -21.18
C GLY A 111 6.16 14.22 -20.43
N VAL A 112 6.35 13.02 -19.87
CA VAL A 112 7.61 12.62 -19.22
C VAL A 112 8.75 12.55 -20.24
N MET A 113 8.57 11.85 -21.36
CA MET A 113 9.61 11.73 -22.39
C MET A 113 9.97 13.08 -23.01
N LYS A 114 8.99 13.94 -23.23
CA LYS A 114 9.22 15.33 -23.64
C LYS A 114 10.03 16.11 -22.62
N ALA A 115 9.75 15.94 -21.32
CA ALA A 115 10.54 16.60 -20.28
C ALA A 115 11.98 16.07 -20.22
N VAL A 116 12.20 14.76 -20.42
CA VAL A 116 13.54 14.16 -20.55
C VAL A 116 14.32 14.81 -21.70
N GLU A 117 13.70 14.90 -22.88
CA GLU A 117 14.30 15.50 -24.08
C GLU A 117 14.60 16.99 -23.90
N GLU A 118 13.60 17.78 -23.47
CA GLU A 118 13.72 19.24 -23.33
C GLU A 118 14.76 19.67 -22.28
N LYS A 119 15.00 18.83 -21.28
CA LYS A 119 15.97 19.07 -20.20
C LYS A 119 17.33 18.44 -20.48
N ASP A 120 17.51 17.77 -21.62
CA ASP A 120 18.72 17.02 -22.01
C ASP A 120 19.17 16.04 -20.90
N ILE A 121 18.19 15.35 -20.30
CA ILE A 121 18.46 14.40 -19.21
C ILE A 121 19.00 13.10 -19.83
N THR A 122 20.05 12.55 -19.22
CA THR A 122 20.60 11.28 -19.70
C THR A 122 19.59 10.14 -19.50
N TYR A 123 19.01 9.65 -20.59
CA TYR A 123 18.10 8.51 -20.60
C TYR A 123 18.85 7.17 -20.57
N ARG A 124 18.37 6.22 -19.76
CA ARG A 124 18.84 4.83 -19.70
C ARG A 124 17.67 3.87 -19.55
N THR A 125 17.75 2.72 -20.20
CA THR A 125 16.80 1.62 -19.99
C THR A 125 17.33 0.68 -18.92
N ALA A 126 16.50 0.37 -17.93
CA ALA A 126 16.76 -0.60 -16.89
C ALA A 126 16.84 -2.01 -17.48
N LYS A 127 17.89 -2.75 -17.13
CA LYS A 127 18.08 -4.16 -17.49
C LYS A 127 18.72 -4.91 -16.33
N ALA A 128 18.26 -6.13 -16.10
CA ALA A 128 18.78 -7.02 -15.05
C ALA A 128 20.33 -7.09 -15.10
N GLY A 129 20.96 -7.00 -13.92
CA GLY A 129 22.41 -7.00 -13.74
C GLY A 129 23.09 -5.64 -13.88
N GLN A 130 22.37 -4.58 -14.25
CA GLN A 130 22.91 -3.21 -14.15
C GLN A 130 23.05 -2.81 -12.69
N VAL A 131 24.20 -2.22 -12.34
CA VAL A 131 24.50 -1.74 -10.97
C VAL A 131 24.88 -0.28 -10.99
N TYR A 132 24.22 0.51 -10.16
CA TYR A 132 24.48 1.94 -9.92
C TYR A 132 25.04 2.14 -8.53
N LYS A 133 26.31 2.56 -8.44
CA LYS A 133 26.95 2.87 -7.15
C LYS A 133 26.41 4.19 -6.60
N LEU A 134 25.92 4.18 -5.37
CA LEU A 134 25.42 5.35 -4.64
C LEU A 134 26.40 5.86 -3.57
N GLY A 135 27.68 5.52 -3.73
CA GLY A 135 28.73 5.79 -2.77
C GLY A 135 29.70 4.62 -2.69
N SER A 136 30.51 4.58 -1.63
CA SER A 136 31.41 3.46 -1.34
C SER A 136 30.73 2.28 -0.67
N ASP A 137 29.53 2.50 -0.12
CA ASP A 137 28.84 1.57 0.80
C ASP A 137 27.39 1.28 0.41
N ALA A 138 26.86 1.96 -0.61
CA ALA A 138 25.51 1.75 -1.11
C ALA A 138 25.46 1.58 -2.63
N GLU A 139 24.54 0.74 -3.11
CA GLU A 139 24.30 0.51 -4.53
C GLU A 139 22.85 0.14 -4.83
N LEU A 140 22.40 0.44 -6.04
CA LEU A 140 21.15 -0.03 -6.62
C LEU A 140 21.47 -1.01 -7.75
N GLU A 141 21.01 -2.24 -7.63
CA GLU A 141 21.07 -3.25 -8.69
C GLU A 141 19.68 -3.43 -9.30
N VAL A 142 19.61 -3.44 -10.63
CA VAL A 142 18.40 -3.79 -11.36
C VAL A 142 18.27 -5.31 -11.41
N LEU A 143 17.17 -5.84 -10.88
CA LEU A 143 16.85 -7.27 -10.94
C LEU A 143 15.88 -7.61 -12.09
N TRP A 144 15.06 -6.64 -12.49
CA TRP A 144 14.08 -6.78 -13.57
C TRP A 144 13.84 -5.40 -14.22
N PRO A 145 13.52 -5.29 -15.53
CA PRO A 145 13.29 -6.33 -16.54
C PRO A 145 14.49 -7.21 -16.90
N GLY A 146 14.22 -8.47 -17.26
CA GLY A 146 15.21 -9.41 -17.80
C GLY A 146 15.58 -9.13 -19.27
N GLU A 147 16.31 -10.03 -19.92
CA GLU A 147 16.62 -9.90 -21.36
C GLU A 147 15.37 -9.96 -22.26
N LYS A 148 14.37 -10.72 -21.81
CA LYS A 148 13.07 -10.83 -22.45
C LYS A 148 12.02 -10.25 -21.52
N GLU A 149 11.26 -9.31 -22.05
CA GLU A 149 10.07 -8.78 -21.39
C GLU A 149 9.02 -9.89 -21.24
N LEU A 150 8.27 -9.83 -20.15
CA LEU A 150 7.10 -10.68 -19.97
C LEU A 150 5.96 -10.14 -20.84
N SER A 151 5.23 -11.05 -21.49
CA SER A 151 4.08 -10.72 -22.33
C SER A 151 2.96 -11.73 -22.11
N GLY A 152 1.72 -11.32 -22.37
CA GLY A 152 0.53 -12.16 -22.16
C GLY A 152 0.25 -12.47 -20.69
N THR A 153 0.71 -11.60 -19.79
CA THR A 153 0.43 -11.65 -18.36
C THR A 153 -0.90 -10.94 -18.03
N ARG A 154 -1.30 -10.87 -16.74
CA ARG A 154 -2.47 -10.07 -16.34
C ARG A 154 -2.29 -8.58 -16.63
N SER A 155 -1.05 -8.10 -16.53
CA SER A 155 -0.64 -6.74 -16.87
C SER A 155 0.83 -6.76 -17.27
N ASP A 156 1.10 -6.66 -18.56
CA ASP A 156 2.48 -6.68 -19.09
C ASP A 156 3.27 -5.46 -18.61
N LEU A 157 2.61 -4.32 -18.41
CA LEU A 157 3.24 -3.12 -17.87
C LEU A 157 3.72 -3.33 -16.44
N ASN A 158 2.86 -3.91 -15.58
CA ASN A 158 3.20 -4.22 -14.20
C ASN A 158 4.28 -5.30 -14.12
N SER A 159 4.11 -6.35 -14.93
CA SER A 159 5.03 -7.49 -14.97
C SER A 159 6.43 -7.10 -15.47
N ASN A 160 6.57 -5.95 -16.14
CA ASN A 160 7.85 -5.37 -16.54
C ASN A 160 8.19 -4.11 -15.74
N SER A 161 7.70 -3.97 -14.50
CA SER A 161 8.17 -2.95 -13.57
C SER A 161 9.67 -3.06 -13.35
N VAL A 162 10.38 -1.93 -13.26
CA VAL A 162 11.77 -1.94 -12.79
C VAL A 162 11.81 -2.42 -11.34
N VAL A 163 12.43 -3.57 -11.09
CA VAL A 163 12.67 -4.09 -9.74
C VAL A 163 14.12 -3.81 -9.35
N LEU A 164 14.30 -3.16 -8.19
CA LEU A 164 15.60 -2.73 -7.69
C LEU A 164 15.94 -3.41 -6.37
N ARG A 165 17.19 -3.86 -6.25
CA ARG A 165 17.81 -4.20 -4.97
C ARG A 165 18.66 -3.02 -4.50
N LEU A 166 18.26 -2.40 -3.39
CA LEU A 166 19.07 -1.43 -2.68
C LEU A 166 19.89 -2.14 -1.61
N THR A 167 21.21 -2.16 -1.78
CA THR A 167 22.14 -2.68 -0.77
C THR A 167 22.86 -1.52 -0.11
N HIS A 168 22.84 -1.48 1.23
CA HIS A 168 23.66 -0.59 2.04
C HIS A 168 24.45 -1.43 3.04
N ASN A 169 25.72 -1.69 2.73
CA ASN A 169 26.57 -2.66 3.44
C ASN A 169 25.86 -4.03 3.63
N LYS A 170 25.40 -4.34 4.85
CA LYS A 170 24.72 -5.61 5.17
C LYS A 170 23.19 -5.55 5.06
N VAL A 171 22.63 -4.36 4.89
CA VAL A 171 21.18 -4.17 4.76
C VAL A 171 20.79 -4.29 3.30
N CYS A 172 19.72 -5.05 3.05
CA CYS A 172 19.10 -5.19 1.74
C CYS A 172 17.64 -4.72 1.79
N MET A 173 17.23 -3.95 0.79
CA MET A 173 15.82 -3.61 0.53
C MET A 173 15.47 -3.95 -0.93
N LEU A 174 14.38 -4.67 -1.15
CA LEU A 174 13.85 -4.98 -2.48
C LEU A 174 12.68 -4.05 -2.80
N LEU A 175 12.79 -3.31 -3.90
CA LEU A 175 11.86 -2.28 -4.36
C LEU A 175 11.21 -2.76 -5.67
N THR A 176 9.96 -3.18 -5.61
CA THR A 176 9.37 -4.02 -6.66
C THR A 176 8.47 -3.29 -7.66
N GLY A 177 8.21 -1.99 -7.46
CA GLY A 177 7.16 -1.29 -8.22
C GLY A 177 5.86 -2.08 -8.15
N ASP A 178 5.27 -2.37 -9.31
CA ASP A 178 4.04 -3.18 -9.43
C ASP A 178 4.28 -4.58 -9.98
N ALA A 179 5.49 -5.11 -9.85
CA ALA A 179 5.80 -6.49 -10.21
C ALA A 179 4.75 -7.47 -9.65
N GLU A 180 4.35 -8.42 -10.49
CA GLU A 180 3.32 -9.41 -10.15
C GLU A 180 3.91 -10.82 -10.15
N GLU A 181 3.10 -11.82 -9.82
CA GLU A 181 3.52 -13.22 -9.72
C GLU A 181 4.42 -13.73 -10.88
N PRO A 182 4.18 -13.41 -12.18
CA PRO A 182 5.09 -13.79 -13.24
C PRO A 182 6.51 -13.20 -13.11
N THR A 183 6.62 -11.94 -12.67
CA THR A 183 7.89 -11.28 -12.40
C THR A 183 8.60 -11.90 -11.21
N GLU A 184 7.84 -12.19 -10.15
CA GLU A 184 8.36 -12.86 -8.96
C GLU A 184 8.96 -14.22 -9.31
N GLN A 185 8.22 -15.03 -10.08
CA GLN A 185 8.67 -16.33 -10.56
C GLN A 185 9.95 -16.20 -11.41
N ALA A 186 9.98 -15.25 -12.35
CA ALA A 186 11.16 -15.02 -13.18
C ALA A 186 12.39 -14.60 -12.34
N MET A 187 12.20 -13.79 -11.29
CA MET A 187 13.29 -13.43 -10.38
C MET A 187 13.78 -14.64 -9.57
N ILE A 188 12.89 -15.49 -9.08
CA ILE A 188 13.25 -16.73 -8.37
C ILE A 188 14.09 -17.64 -9.27
N GLU A 189 13.66 -17.85 -10.51
CA GLU A 189 14.38 -18.65 -11.51
C GLU A 189 15.78 -18.07 -11.83
N ASN A 190 15.90 -16.74 -11.79
CA ASN A 190 17.17 -16.03 -11.96
C ASN A 190 18.01 -15.95 -10.67
N GLY A 191 17.65 -16.69 -9.61
CA GLY A 191 18.43 -16.80 -8.38
C GLY A 191 18.20 -15.65 -7.40
N LEU A 192 16.94 -15.20 -7.24
CA LEU A 192 16.55 -14.21 -6.25
C LEU A 192 17.18 -14.51 -4.89
N MET A 193 17.97 -13.55 -4.42
CA MET A 193 18.63 -13.62 -3.13
C MET A 193 17.74 -13.06 -2.02
N GLN A 194 17.97 -13.53 -0.79
CA GLN A 194 17.28 -13.02 0.40
C GLN A 194 17.52 -11.51 0.61
N CYS A 195 16.52 -10.85 1.18
CA CYS A 195 16.53 -9.43 1.47
C CYS A 195 15.68 -9.13 2.71
N ASP A 196 16.15 -8.27 3.60
CA ASP A 196 15.49 -8.04 4.89
C ASP A 196 14.18 -7.25 4.78
N ILE A 197 14.11 -6.34 3.80
CA ILE A 197 13.00 -5.40 3.65
C ILE A 197 12.41 -5.52 2.24
N LEU A 198 11.09 -5.64 2.17
CA LEU A 198 10.31 -5.67 0.94
C LEU A 198 9.44 -4.41 0.86
N LYS A 199 9.59 -3.59 -0.18
CA LYS A 199 8.49 -2.73 -0.63
C LYS A 199 7.52 -3.64 -1.36
N VAL A 200 6.32 -3.82 -0.80
CA VAL A 200 5.31 -4.71 -1.37
C VAL A 200 4.84 -4.14 -2.70
N ALA A 201 4.75 -5.02 -3.70
CA ALA A 201 4.40 -4.64 -5.04
C ALA A 201 2.91 -4.30 -5.19
N HIS A 202 2.58 -3.45 -6.15
CA HIS A 202 1.20 -3.17 -6.58
C HIS A 202 0.31 -2.78 -5.40
N HIS A 203 0.86 -1.93 -4.52
CA HIS A 203 0.22 -1.42 -3.31
C HIS A 203 -0.36 -2.50 -2.37
N GLY A 204 0.13 -3.75 -2.49
CA GLY A 204 -0.37 -4.91 -1.77
C GLY A 204 -1.58 -5.60 -2.40
N GLY A 205 -1.79 -5.49 -3.71
CA GLY A 205 -2.83 -6.23 -4.44
C GLY A 205 -2.69 -7.76 -4.30
N ASN A 206 -3.79 -8.51 -4.44
CA ASN A 206 -3.83 -9.96 -4.17
C ASN A 206 -2.93 -10.81 -5.09
N HIS A 207 -2.48 -10.26 -6.22
CA HIS A 207 -1.62 -10.93 -7.21
C HIS A 207 -0.14 -10.59 -7.05
N SER A 208 0.25 -10.00 -5.91
CA SER A 208 1.66 -9.78 -5.54
C SER A 208 2.01 -10.47 -4.23
N SER A 209 3.31 -10.58 -3.96
CA SER A 209 3.88 -11.31 -2.82
C SER A 209 3.36 -12.73 -2.72
N SER A 210 3.56 -13.51 -3.78
CA SER A 210 3.25 -14.94 -3.79
C SER A 210 4.00 -15.70 -2.68
N GLU A 211 3.49 -16.87 -2.31
CA GLU A 211 4.10 -17.71 -1.27
C GLU A 211 5.55 -18.10 -1.64
N ALA A 212 5.77 -18.59 -2.86
CA ALA A 212 7.10 -18.97 -3.36
C ALA A 212 8.09 -17.79 -3.35
N PHE A 213 7.61 -16.57 -3.63
CA PHE A 213 8.40 -15.36 -3.55
C PHE A 213 8.80 -15.02 -2.13
N LEU A 214 7.87 -15.05 -1.18
CA LEU A 214 8.15 -14.79 0.24
C LEU A 214 9.07 -15.86 0.84
N GLU A 215 8.93 -17.13 0.45
CA GLU A 215 9.83 -18.22 0.84
C GLU A 215 11.27 -18.01 0.35
N SER A 216 11.42 -17.50 -0.87
CA SER A 216 12.73 -17.25 -1.49
C SER A 216 13.39 -16.00 -0.91
N LEU A 217 12.63 -14.90 -0.81
CA LEU A 217 13.11 -13.59 -0.36
C LEU A 217 13.35 -13.53 1.15
N LYS A 218 12.50 -14.19 1.95
CA LYS A 218 12.50 -14.20 3.42
C LYS A 218 12.58 -12.79 4.05
N PRO A 219 11.68 -11.86 3.68
CA PRO A 219 11.66 -10.53 4.27
C PRO A 219 11.29 -10.62 5.75
N LYS A 220 11.88 -9.73 6.56
CA LYS A 220 11.46 -9.50 7.95
C LYS A 220 10.49 -8.35 8.06
N THR A 221 10.58 -7.40 7.12
CA THR A 221 9.76 -6.21 7.09
C THR A 221 9.17 -5.98 5.71
N ALA A 222 7.90 -5.60 5.67
CA ALA A 222 7.19 -5.15 4.50
C ALA A 222 6.74 -3.69 4.67
N ILE A 223 7.03 -2.86 3.68
CA ILE A 223 6.50 -1.50 3.58
C ILE A 223 5.53 -1.43 2.40
N ILE A 224 4.37 -0.81 2.59
CA ILE A 224 3.31 -0.75 1.58
C ILE A 224 2.92 0.71 1.36
N SER A 225 3.17 1.23 0.16
CA SER A 225 2.63 2.52 -0.28
C SER A 225 1.21 2.27 -0.75
N VAL A 226 0.25 2.86 -0.05
CA VAL A 226 -1.17 2.65 -0.25
C VAL A 226 -1.94 3.83 0.35
N GLY A 227 -3.09 4.15 -0.22
CA GLY A 227 -3.92 5.29 0.21
C GLY A 227 -5.18 4.89 0.99
N THR A 228 -5.56 5.69 1.99
CA THR A 228 -6.78 5.47 2.79
C THR A 228 -8.03 5.49 1.90
N GLY A 229 -8.88 4.47 2.01
CA GLY A 229 -10.17 4.43 1.32
C GLY A 229 -10.07 4.41 -0.22
N ASN A 230 -8.95 3.93 -0.76
CA ASN A 230 -8.80 3.76 -2.20
C ASN A 230 -9.86 2.81 -2.79
N SER A 231 -10.21 3.04 -4.05
CA SER A 231 -11.23 2.27 -4.76
C SER A 231 -10.76 0.92 -5.29
N TYR A 232 -9.46 0.64 -5.25
CA TYR A 232 -8.88 -0.61 -5.75
C TYR A 232 -8.99 -1.77 -4.75
N GLY A 233 -9.37 -1.48 -3.50
CA GLY A 233 -9.42 -2.47 -2.44
C GLY A 233 -8.04 -2.90 -1.95
N HIS A 234 -7.03 -2.04 -2.13
CA HIS A 234 -5.67 -2.29 -1.67
C HIS A 234 -5.44 -1.78 -0.23
N PRO A 235 -4.58 -2.41 0.58
CA PRO A 235 -3.94 -3.69 0.28
C PRO A 235 -4.98 -4.82 0.35
N GLY A 236 -4.84 -5.80 -0.53
CA GLY A 236 -5.74 -6.93 -0.64
C GLY A 236 -5.62 -7.89 0.54
N GLY A 237 -6.74 -8.49 0.96
CA GLY A 237 -6.79 -9.36 2.13
C GLY A 237 -5.90 -10.60 2.03
N GLU A 238 -5.73 -11.16 0.82
CA GLU A 238 -4.91 -12.36 0.62
C GLU A 238 -3.42 -12.05 0.79
N THR A 239 -2.94 -10.96 0.18
CA THR A 239 -1.55 -10.51 0.34
C THR A 239 -1.24 -10.17 1.79
N MET A 240 -2.15 -9.48 2.48
CA MET A 240 -2.00 -9.19 3.91
C MET A 240 -1.97 -10.45 4.78
N ALA A 241 -2.78 -11.47 4.45
CA ALA A 241 -2.76 -12.75 5.14
C ALA A 241 -1.43 -13.47 4.91
N ARG A 242 -0.95 -13.57 3.67
CA ARG A 242 0.35 -14.19 3.34
C ARG A 242 1.50 -13.52 4.08
N LEU A 243 1.61 -12.20 4.06
CA LEU A 243 2.66 -11.47 4.78
C LEU A 243 2.63 -11.76 6.28
N LYS A 244 1.44 -11.83 6.88
CA LYS A 244 1.27 -12.16 8.30
C LYS A 244 1.64 -13.62 8.60
N ASP A 245 1.26 -14.56 7.75
CA ASP A 245 1.57 -15.98 7.92
C ASP A 245 3.07 -16.26 7.85
N PHE A 246 3.80 -15.46 7.07
CA PHE A 246 5.28 -15.46 7.02
C PHE A 246 5.95 -14.71 8.18
N GLY A 247 5.17 -14.13 9.09
CA GLY A 247 5.69 -13.40 10.25
C GLY A 247 6.40 -12.08 9.88
N VAL A 248 6.00 -11.45 8.78
CA VAL A 248 6.58 -10.20 8.30
C VAL A 248 5.97 -9.01 9.08
N ASP A 249 6.81 -8.11 9.57
CA ASP A 249 6.36 -6.85 10.17
C ASP A 249 5.89 -5.88 9.07
N ILE A 250 4.63 -5.42 9.12
CA ILE A 250 4.01 -4.64 8.04
C ILE A 250 3.83 -3.17 8.44
N TYR A 251 4.31 -2.27 7.59
CA TYR A 251 4.13 -0.81 7.72
C TYR A 251 3.44 -0.23 6.49
N ARG A 252 2.52 0.72 6.67
CA ARG A 252 1.68 1.25 5.60
C ARG A 252 1.55 2.76 5.65
N THR A 253 1.60 3.42 4.49
CA THR A 253 1.44 4.88 4.42
C THR A 253 0.03 5.35 4.78
N ASP A 254 -1.02 4.58 4.48
CA ASP A 254 -2.39 4.99 4.81
C ASP A 254 -2.71 4.98 6.31
N LEU A 255 -1.89 4.31 7.12
CA LEU A 255 -1.99 4.31 8.58
C LEU A 255 -1.05 5.32 9.22
N SER A 256 0.13 5.49 8.61
CA SER A 256 1.28 6.09 9.27
C SER A 256 1.82 7.31 8.53
N GLY A 257 1.22 7.74 7.43
CA GLY A 257 1.77 8.78 6.56
C GLY A 257 3.12 8.37 5.96
N THR A 258 3.99 9.34 5.70
CA THR A 258 5.32 9.05 5.13
C THR A 258 6.13 8.17 6.09
N LEU A 259 6.66 7.07 5.57
CA LEU A 259 7.59 6.20 6.30
C LEU A 259 9.03 6.58 5.96
N GLN A 260 9.91 6.60 6.95
CA GLN A 260 11.35 6.78 6.75
C GLN A 260 12.12 5.59 7.33
N LEU A 261 12.91 4.94 6.49
CA LEU A 261 13.82 3.87 6.84
C LEU A 261 15.22 4.46 6.92
N ILE A 262 15.84 4.39 8.09
CA ILE A 262 17.19 4.92 8.36
C ILE A 262 18.12 3.73 8.58
N SER A 263 19.04 3.52 7.64
CA SER A 263 20.01 2.43 7.68
C SER A 263 21.40 2.94 8.06
N ASP A 264 22.04 2.29 9.03
CA ASP A 264 23.47 2.48 9.37
C ASP A 264 24.39 1.46 8.68
N GLY A 265 23.84 0.69 7.74
CA GLY A 265 24.54 -0.37 7.02
C GLY A 265 24.58 -1.72 7.74
N LYS A 266 24.00 -1.82 8.93
CA LYS A 266 23.87 -3.08 9.70
C LYS A 266 22.44 -3.32 10.17
N THR A 267 21.75 -2.25 10.53
CA THR A 267 20.39 -2.23 11.06
C THR A 267 19.58 -1.18 10.34
N VAL A 268 18.26 -1.25 10.49
CA VAL A 268 17.32 -0.26 9.96
C VAL A 268 16.39 0.17 11.08
N GLN A 269 16.27 1.48 11.28
CA GLN A 269 15.22 2.10 12.08
C GLN A 269 14.09 2.56 11.16
N ILE A 270 12.85 2.32 11.55
CA ILE A 270 11.66 2.80 10.84
C ILE A 270 11.01 3.91 11.66
N VAL A 271 10.75 5.04 11.01
CA VAL A 271 10.06 6.20 11.58
C VAL A 271 8.77 6.41 10.79
N GLU A 272 7.66 6.49 11.51
CA GLU A 272 6.32 6.71 10.99
C GLU A 272 5.95 8.19 11.09
N GLY A 273 5.09 8.68 10.20
CA GLY A 273 4.51 10.02 10.29
C GLY A 273 5.43 11.16 9.91
N VAL A 274 6.51 10.88 9.16
CA VAL A 274 7.57 11.87 8.89
C VAL A 274 7.01 13.06 8.11
N GLN A 275 7.13 14.24 8.71
CA GLN A 275 6.82 15.51 8.04
C GLN A 275 8.11 16.10 7.46
N PRO A 276 8.04 16.79 6.31
CA PRO A 276 9.18 17.57 5.84
C PRO A 276 9.54 18.63 6.89
N ALA A 277 10.84 18.86 7.10
CA ALA A 277 11.31 19.88 8.03
C ALA A 277 10.77 21.26 7.60
N SER A 278 9.93 21.87 8.43
CA SER A 278 9.37 23.20 8.17
C SER A 278 10.47 24.27 8.17
N ASP A 279 10.47 25.16 7.17
CA ASP A 279 11.40 26.29 7.09
C ASP A 279 11.17 27.40 8.15
N GLU A 280 10.22 27.24 9.08
CA GLU A 280 9.93 28.23 10.13
C GLU A 280 10.93 28.26 11.30
N ILE A 281 11.98 27.44 11.32
CA ILE A 281 13.03 27.51 12.36
C ILE A 281 14.41 27.57 11.70
N ALA A 282 14.65 28.64 10.95
CA ALA A 282 15.99 29.05 10.53
C ALA A 282 16.31 30.46 11.02
N SER A 283 16.02 30.74 12.30
CA SER A 283 16.57 31.90 13.02
C SER A 283 16.39 31.74 14.54
N ALA A 284 17.00 30.73 15.15
CA ALA A 284 17.30 30.79 16.57
C ALA A 284 18.52 29.94 16.87
N ASP A 285 19.40 30.55 17.63
CA ASP A 285 20.76 30.16 17.94
C ASP A 285 20.89 28.80 18.64
N LEU A 286 22.12 28.30 18.54
CA LEU A 286 22.73 27.23 19.32
C LEU A 286 22.22 27.21 20.79
N THR A 287 21.63 26.09 21.23
CA THR A 287 21.93 25.33 22.47
C THR A 287 20.80 24.36 22.86
N ALA A 288 21.20 23.20 23.41
CA ALA A 288 20.44 22.30 24.29
C ALA A 288 19.22 21.51 23.75
N GLN A 289 19.49 20.23 23.47
CA GLN A 289 18.77 19.02 23.91
C GLN A 289 17.33 19.12 24.50
N ALA A 290 16.43 18.33 23.88
CA ALA A 290 15.26 17.58 24.40
C ALA A 290 13.84 18.22 24.51
N ALA A 291 12.86 17.39 24.08
CA ALA A 291 11.37 17.45 24.19
C ALA A 291 10.65 18.44 23.23
N GLU A 292 9.52 18.18 22.56
CA GLU A 292 8.48 17.13 22.65
C GLU A 292 7.44 17.28 21.49
N GLY A 293 6.51 16.32 21.34
CA GLY A 293 5.31 16.51 20.49
C GLY A 293 4.28 15.38 20.44
N GLY A 294 4.17 14.51 21.45
CA GLY A 294 3.17 13.42 21.50
C GLY A 294 1.82 13.84 22.12
N LEU A 295 0.76 13.06 21.90
CA LEU A 295 -0.52 13.22 22.60
C LEU A 295 -0.38 12.81 24.07
N ILE A 296 -1.00 13.55 24.98
CA ILE A 296 -0.94 13.29 26.42
C ILE A 296 -2.03 12.28 26.80
N ASP A 297 -1.64 11.12 27.31
CA ASP A 297 -2.61 10.12 27.81
C ASP A 297 -3.17 10.55 29.17
N ILE A 298 -4.47 10.86 29.21
CA ILE A 298 -5.13 11.40 30.41
C ILE A 298 -5.28 10.36 31.53
N ASN A 299 -5.15 9.07 31.21
CA ASN A 299 -5.20 7.99 32.19
C ASN A 299 -3.85 7.76 32.87
N THR A 300 -2.73 8.09 32.23
CA THR A 300 -1.38 7.83 32.76
C THR A 300 -0.58 9.09 33.12
N ALA A 301 -0.86 10.23 32.49
CA ALA A 301 -0.14 11.48 32.71
C ALA A 301 -0.19 11.93 34.18
N SER A 302 0.92 12.46 34.68
CA SER A 302 1.04 13.14 35.97
C SER A 302 0.30 14.48 35.96
N SER A 303 0.06 15.05 37.14
CA SER A 303 -0.58 16.38 37.24
C SER A 303 0.22 17.45 36.47
N SER A 304 1.56 17.41 36.52
CA SER A 304 2.41 18.31 35.75
C SER A 304 2.27 18.14 34.24
N GLU A 305 2.31 16.90 33.73
CA GLU A 305 2.13 16.62 32.29
C GLU A 305 0.72 17.04 31.83
N LEU A 306 -0.31 16.86 32.66
CA LEU A 306 -1.66 17.32 32.35
C LEU A 306 -1.79 18.85 32.24
N THR A 307 -0.88 19.64 32.85
CA THR A 307 -0.92 21.10 32.71
C THR A 307 -0.46 21.61 31.33
N GLU A 308 0.14 20.74 30.53
CA GLU A 308 0.55 21.04 29.16
C GLU A 308 -0.64 20.98 28.19
N LEU A 309 -1.77 20.41 28.63
CA LEU A 309 -3.01 20.40 27.87
C LEU A 309 -3.69 21.79 27.85
N PRO A 310 -4.13 22.27 26.68
CA PRO A 310 -4.66 23.63 26.55
C PRO A 310 -5.94 23.84 27.37
N GLY A 311 -5.86 24.73 28.35
CA GLY A 311 -6.99 25.07 29.23
C GLY A 311 -7.11 24.21 30.50
N ILE A 312 -6.13 23.34 30.75
CA ILE A 312 -5.95 22.58 31.99
C ILE A 312 -4.84 23.25 32.81
N GLY A 313 -5.22 24.02 33.83
CA GLY A 313 -4.28 24.54 34.83
C GLY A 313 -4.09 23.56 36.00
N PRO A 314 -3.17 23.84 36.95
CA PRO A 314 -2.83 22.94 38.05
C PRO A 314 -4.05 22.39 38.81
N THR A 315 -5.03 23.24 39.15
CA THR A 315 -6.25 22.83 39.85
C THR A 315 -7.11 21.84 39.05
N LYS A 316 -7.15 21.96 37.71
CA LYS A 316 -7.90 21.04 36.86
C LYS A 316 -7.13 19.75 36.62
N ALA A 317 -5.80 19.83 36.50
CA ALA A 317 -4.94 18.67 36.40
C ALA A 317 -5.08 17.77 37.64
N ASP A 318 -5.04 18.37 38.84
CA ASP A 318 -5.27 17.64 40.09
C ASP A 318 -6.68 17.01 40.15
N ALA A 319 -7.71 17.73 39.67
CA ALA A 319 -9.06 17.21 39.60
C ALA A 319 -9.21 16.01 38.64
N ILE A 320 -8.46 15.97 37.53
CA ILE A 320 -8.42 14.82 36.60
C ILE A 320 -7.77 13.61 37.30
N VAL A 321 -6.65 13.83 37.98
CA VAL A 321 -5.95 12.77 38.74
C VAL A 321 -6.81 12.23 39.88
N GLU A 322 -7.51 13.10 40.59
CA GLU A 322 -8.42 12.73 41.66
C GLU A 322 -9.64 11.96 41.13
N TYR A 323 -10.23 12.42 40.01
CA TYR A 323 -11.37 11.75 39.39
C TYR A 323 -11.03 10.31 38.99
N ARG A 324 -9.89 10.08 38.29
CA ARG A 324 -9.53 8.71 37.86
C ARG A 324 -9.24 7.78 39.04
N LYS A 325 -8.75 8.33 40.16
CA LYS A 325 -8.51 7.57 41.40
C LYS A 325 -9.82 7.12 42.05
N ASN A 326 -10.84 7.96 42.03
CA ASN A 326 -12.11 7.70 42.71
C ASN A 326 -13.15 7.00 41.82
N SER A 327 -13.12 7.24 40.51
CA SER A 327 -14.15 6.81 39.54
C SER A 327 -13.63 5.80 38.51
N GLY A 328 -12.33 5.49 38.49
CA GLY A 328 -11.69 4.65 37.48
C GLY A 328 -11.22 5.43 36.24
N PRO A 329 -10.52 4.76 35.30
CA PRO A 329 -9.97 5.41 34.12
C PRO A 329 -11.05 5.93 33.16
N PHE A 330 -10.73 6.99 32.43
CA PHE A 330 -11.55 7.53 31.35
C PHE A 330 -11.56 6.55 30.17
N LYS A 331 -12.72 6.35 29.55
CA LYS A 331 -12.90 5.45 28.39
C LYS A 331 -12.70 6.18 27.07
N ASN A 332 -12.84 7.50 27.07
CA ASN A 332 -12.60 8.40 25.95
C ASN A 332 -12.27 9.80 26.48
N VAL A 333 -11.75 10.70 25.62
CA VAL A 333 -11.41 12.08 25.99
C VAL A 333 -12.65 12.87 26.44
N ASP A 334 -13.84 12.51 25.99
CA ASP A 334 -15.08 13.23 26.29
C ASP A 334 -15.54 13.03 27.73
N ASP A 335 -15.12 11.91 28.33
CA ASP A 335 -15.37 11.62 29.73
C ASP A 335 -14.73 12.66 30.67
N LEU A 336 -13.78 13.48 30.20
CA LEU A 336 -13.25 14.62 30.95
C LEU A 336 -14.34 15.65 31.32
N ALA A 337 -15.46 15.71 30.59
CA ALA A 337 -16.60 16.56 30.94
C ALA A 337 -17.22 16.18 32.31
N ASN A 338 -16.95 14.98 32.81
CA ASN A 338 -17.40 14.52 34.12
C ASN A 338 -16.52 15.04 35.27
N VAL A 339 -15.36 15.65 34.97
CA VAL A 339 -14.48 16.26 35.96
C VAL A 339 -14.96 17.66 36.29
N LYS A 340 -15.17 17.93 37.58
CA LYS A 340 -15.66 19.24 38.05
C LYS A 340 -14.72 20.36 37.59
N GLY A 341 -15.27 21.31 36.82
CA GLY A 341 -14.52 22.45 36.28
C GLY A 341 -13.99 22.29 34.85
N ILE A 342 -14.24 21.15 34.21
CA ILE A 342 -13.97 20.91 32.79
C ILE A 342 -15.31 20.88 32.03
N GLY A 343 -15.57 21.91 31.22
CA GLY A 343 -16.77 21.99 30.40
C GLY A 343 -16.54 21.53 28.96
N ALA A 344 -17.63 21.32 28.20
CA ALA A 344 -17.60 20.84 26.82
C ALA A 344 -16.62 21.62 25.90
N LYS A 345 -16.58 22.95 26.02
CA LYS A 345 -15.63 23.81 25.24
C LYS A 345 -14.16 23.54 25.56
N THR A 346 -13.85 23.08 26.77
CA THR A 346 -12.49 22.66 27.13
C THR A 346 -12.23 21.30 26.54
N VAL A 347 -13.14 20.33 26.70
CA VAL A 347 -13.04 18.99 26.12
C VAL A 347 -12.80 19.03 24.60
N ASP A 348 -13.52 19.88 23.87
CA ASP A 348 -13.36 20.00 22.41
C ASP A 348 -11.94 20.42 22.00
N LYS A 349 -11.27 21.25 22.81
CA LYS A 349 -9.87 21.65 22.58
C LYS A 349 -8.88 20.54 22.91
N LEU A 350 -9.28 19.59 23.76
CA LEU A 350 -8.43 18.50 24.22
C LEU A 350 -8.47 17.30 23.28
N ARG A 351 -9.52 17.13 22.46
CA ARG A 351 -9.67 16.01 21.52
C ARG A 351 -8.47 15.79 20.59
N SER A 352 -7.72 16.85 20.26
CA SER A 352 -6.54 16.79 19.38
C SER A 352 -5.20 16.73 20.12
N LYS A 353 -5.21 16.72 21.46
CA LYS A 353 -4.01 16.77 22.32
C LYS A 353 -4.01 15.72 23.44
N ALA A 354 -5.13 15.07 23.68
CA ALA A 354 -5.31 14.04 24.71
C ALA A 354 -5.72 12.68 24.10
N THR A 355 -5.36 11.57 24.77
CA THR A 355 -5.77 10.20 24.40
C THR A 355 -6.09 9.35 25.64
N VAL A 356 -6.71 8.17 25.44
CA VAL A 356 -7.04 7.17 26.49
C VAL A 356 -6.54 5.77 26.08
N GLY A 357 -5.25 5.48 26.30
CA GLY A 357 -4.61 4.16 26.07
C GLY A 357 -3.83 4.03 24.75
N GLY A 358 -2.59 3.53 24.73
CA GLY A 358 -1.67 3.20 25.84
C GLY A 358 -0.31 2.64 25.37
N GLY A 359 0.71 2.72 26.24
CA GLY A 359 2.01 2.06 26.04
C GLY A 359 3.08 2.28 27.14
N GLY A 360 2.93 1.67 28.33
CA GLY A 360 3.96 1.56 29.38
C GLY A 360 3.67 0.43 30.41
N LYS A 361 4.65 -0.47 30.62
CA LYS A 361 4.64 -1.87 31.14
C LYS A 361 4.16 -2.24 32.58
N ALA A 362 3.69 -3.52 32.66
CA ALA A 362 3.96 -4.64 33.62
C ALA A 362 3.09 -4.92 34.87
N ALA A 363 2.58 -6.17 35.02
CA ALA A 363 2.99 -7.20 36.01
C ALA A 363 2.05 -8.44 36.08
N VAL A 364 2.60 -9.57 36.54
CA VAL A 364 2.14 -10.99 36.48
C VAL A 364 1.24 -11.38 37.68
N ASN A 365 0.28 -12.33 37.52
CA ASN A 365 0.12 -13.56 38.36
C ASN A 365 -1.15 -14.43 38.13
N LYS A 366 -0.87 -15.75 38.04
CA LYS A 366 -1.59 -16.96 38.53
C LYS A 366 -2.91 -17.48 37.90
N ALA A 367 -2.85 -18.74 37.44
CA ALA A 367 -3.96 -19.66 37.20
C ALA A 367 -4.64 -20.12 38.51
N PRO A 368 -5.90 -20.62 38.46
CA PRO A 368 -6.07 -22.08 38.46
C PRO A 368 -7.26 -22.66 37.65
N ASP A 369 -7.06 -23.93 37.27
CA ASP A 369 -7.94 -25.11 37.18
C ASP A 369 -9.11 -25.26 36.19
N MET A 370 -9.11 -26.49 35.63
CA MET A 370 -10.00 -27.12 34.66
C MET A 370 -11.25 -27.70 35.34
N VAL A 371 -12.45 -27.56 34.74
CA VAL A 371 -13.57 -28.53 34.90
C VAL A 371 -14.51 -28.59 33.67
N ASP A 372 -14.66 -29.82 33.14
CA ASP A 372 -15.79 -30.56 32.51
C ASP A 372 -16.70 -29.94 31.40
N PRO A 373 -16.80 -30.59 30.21
CA PRO A 373 -17.77 -30.26 29.16
C PRO A 373 -19.04 -31.13 29.24
N SER A 374 -20.06 -30.72 29.99
CA SER A 374 -21.38 -31.36 29.88
C SER A 374 -22.53 -30.58 30.53
N SER A 375 -23.08 -29.59 29.82
CA SER A 375 -24.53 -29.28 29.84
C SER A 375 -24.83 -28.09 28.93
N VAL A 376 -25.51 -28.34 27.82
CA VAL A 376 -26.20 -27.31 27.06
C VAL A 376 -27.61 -27.16 27.64
N PRO A 377 -28.00 -25.93 28.01
CA PRO A 377 -29.34 -25.47 27.72
C PRO A 377 -29.28 -24.29 26.74
N GLN A 378 -30.23 -24.29 25.81
CA GLN A 378 -30.48 -23.24 24.85
C GLN A 378 -30.58 -21.86 25.53
N GLU A 379 -29.80 -20.88 25.07
CA GLU A 379 -30.07 -19.47 25.33
C GLU A 379 -30.39 -18.71 24.04
N LYS A 380 -31.50 -17.97 24.13
CA LYS A 380 -31.93 -16.95 23.17
C LYS A 380 -30.98 -15.76 23.22
N GLY A 381 -30.83 -15.11 22.07
CA GLY A 381 -29.82 -14.09 21.79
C GLY A 381 -29.65 -12.98 22.82
N GLY A 382 -28.38 -12.63 23.02
CA GLY A 382 -27.93 -11.47 23.77
C GLY A 382 -26.48 -11.15 23.40
N GLY A 383 -26.29 -10.37 22.33
CA GLY A 383 -25.00 -9.83 21.89
C GLY A 383 -25.20 -8.82 20.75
N ASP A 384 -24.89 -7.56 21.00
CA ASP A 384 -24.85 -6.38 20.10
C ASP A 384 -26.08 -5.96 19.28
N GLY A 385 -27.18 -6.72 19.25
CA GLY A 385 -28.39 -6.32 18.52
C GLY A 385 -28.24 -6.24 16.99
N LEU A 386 -27.08 -6.68 16.46
CA LEU A 386 -26.80 -6.79 15.03
C LEU A 386 -27.25 -8.15 14.51
N ILE A 387 -27.90 -8.15 13.34
CA ILE A 387 -28.38 -9.36 12.67
C ILE A 387 -27.22 -9.99 11.90
N ASN A 388 -26.83 -11.21 12.25
CA ASN A 388 -25.77 -11.91 11.53
C ASN A 388 -26.31 -12.46 10.19
N ILE A 389 -25.83 -11.93 9.06
CA ILE A 389 -26.35 -12.25 7.73
C ILE A 389 -26.00 -13.66 7.25
N ASN A 390 -25.12 -14.36 7.97
CA ASN A 390 -24.75 -15.74 7.70
C ASN A 390 -25.50 -16.77 8.55
N THR A 391 -26.16 -16.35 9.64
CA THR A 391 -26.87 -17.27 10.54
C THR A 391 -28.35 -16.91 10.74
N ALA A 392 -28.73 -15.65 10.55
CA ALA A 392 -30.11 -15.20 10.69
C ALA A 392 -31.05 -15.95 9.74
N SER A 393 -32.23 -16.30 10.24
CA SER A 393 -33.33 -16.86 9.46
C SER A 393 -33.89 -15.84 8.46
N ALA A 394 -34.62 -16.32 7.45
CA ALA A 394 -35.30 -15.43 6.51
C ALA A 394 -36.28 -14.48 7.22
N GLU A 395 -36.92 -14.93 8.31
CA GLU A 395 -37.83 -14.10 9.10
C GLU A 395 -37.07 -12.99 9.85
N GLU A 396 -35.95 -13.30 10.50
CA GLU A 396 -35.10 -12.31 11.17
C GLU A 396 -34.52 -11.28 10.19
N LEU A 397 -34.15 -11.70 8.97
CA LEU A 397 -33.64 -10.80 7.94
C LEU A 397 -34.68 -9.78 7.46
N THR A 398 -35.99 -10.04 7.59
CA THR A 398 -37.02 -9.05 7.22
C THR A 398 -37.07 -7.84 8.15
N ALA A 399 -36.41 -7.89 9.31
CA ALA A 399 -36.25 -6.73 10.18
C ALA A 399 -35.27 -5.67 9.63
N LEU A 400 -34.55 -5.98 8.55
CA LEU A 400 -33.58 -5.07 7.93
C LEU A 400 -34.25 -4.08 6.95
N PRO A 401 -33.84 -2.80 6.98
CA PRO A 401 -34.39 -1.77 6.09
C PRO A 401 -34.28 -2.15 4.60
N GLY A 402 -35.44 -2.31 3.94
CA GLY A 402 -35.50 -2.59 2.49
C GLY A 402 -35.40 -4.09 2.12
N ILE A 403 -35.41 -4.99 3.10
CA ILE A 403 -35.44 -6.45 2.92
C ILE A 403 -36.84 -6.97 3.24
N GLY A 404 -37.62 -7.23 2.18
CA GLY A 404 -38.88 -7.98 2.31
C GLY A 404 -38.67 -9.49 2.20
N LYS A 405 -39.73 -10.28 2.43
CA LYS A 405 -39.70 -11.75 2.44
C LYS A 405 -38.92 -12.38 1.27
N ALA A 406 -39.19 -11.93 0.04
CA ALA A 406 -38.51 -12.45 -1.15
C ALA A 406 -36.99 -12.17 -1.17
N LYS A 407 -36.55 -11.01 -0.68
CA LYS A 407 -35.12 -10.68 -0.59
C LYS A 407 -34.44 -11.42 0.55
N ALA A 408 -35.14 -11.62 1.67
CA ALA A 408 -34.62 -12.40 2.78
C ALA A 408 -34.40 -13.87 2.37
N GLU A 409 -35.35 -14.45 1.63
CA GLU A 409 -35.20 -15.80 1.04
C GLU A 409 -34.02 -15.85 0.06
N GLN A 410 -33.83 -14.84 -0.78
CA GLN A 410 -32.67 -14.74 -1.69
C GLN A 410 -31.33 -14.63 -0.97
N ILE A 411 -31.25 -13.92 0.17
CA ILE A 411 -30.02 -13.87 0.97
C ILE A 411 -29.69 -15.26 1.53
N VAL A 412 -30.69 -16.00 2.02
CA VAL A 412 -30.51 -17.36 2.55
C VAL A 412 -30.12 -18.33 1.43
N GLU A 413 -30.78 -18.25 0.27
CA GLU A 413 -30.47 -19.06 -0.91
C GLU A 413 -29.06 -18.77 -1.42
N TYR A 414 -28.70 -17.49 -1.57
CA TYR A 414 -27.38 -17.08 -2.03
C TYR A 414 -26.27 -17.65 -1.15
N ARG A 415 -26.36 -17.53 0.18
CA ARG A 415 -25.32 -18.05 1.09
C ARG A 415 -25.29 -19.58 1.19
N THR A 416 -26.41 -20.24 0.86
CA THR A 416 -26.48 -21.71 0.83
C THR A 416 -25.83 -22.25 -0.44
N THR A 417 -26.00 -21.56 -1.57
CA THR A 417 -25.49 -22.00 -2.88
C THR A 417 -24.06 -21.52 -3.15
N ASN A 418 -23.70 -20.31 -2.72
CA ASN A 418 -22.42 -19.66 -3.02
C ASN A 418 -21.46 -19.62 -1.82
N GLY A 419 -21.87 -20.19 -0.69
CA GLY A 419 -21.12 -20.12 0.57
C GLY A 419 -21.42 -18.86 1.38
N ARG A 420 -20.89 -18.82 2.60
CA ARG A 420 -21.13 -17.74 3.57
C ARG A 420 -20.58 -16.40 3.04
N PHE A 421 -21.30 -15.31 3.29
CA PHE A 421 -20.82 -13.95 3.04
C PHE A 421 -19.57 -13.70 3.91
N GLN A 422 -18.48 -13.29 3.29
CA GLN A 422 -17.21 -12.99 3.96
C GLN A 422 -17.17 -11.55 4.47
N SER A 423 -17.94 -10.66 3.83
CA SER A 423 -18.14 -9.28 4.25
C SER A 423 -19.61 -8.88 4.20
N VAL A 424 -19.97 -7.79 4.89
CA VAL A 424 -21.31 -7.19 4.77
C VAL A 424 -21.58 -6.70 3.34
N ASP A 425 -20.52 -6.31 2.61
CA ASP A 425 -20.58 -5.81 1.24
C ASP A 425 -20.95 -6.88 0.21
N ASP A 426 -20.69 -8.14 0.53
CA ASP A 426 -21.05 -9.28 -0.32
C ASP A 426 -22.57 -9.44 -0.49
N LEU A 427 -23.38 -8.80 0.36
CA LEU A 427 -24.84 -8.73 0.15
C LEU A 427 -25.20 -8.03 -1.17
N ALA A 428 -24.33 -7.17 -1.71
CA ALA A 428 -24.55 -6.53 -3.01
C ALA A 428 -24.54 -7.53 -4.18
N ASN A 429 -24.02 -8.74 -3.96
CA ASN A 429 -24.04 -9.83 -4.94
C ASN A 429 -25.39 -10.58 -4.96
N VAL A 430 -26.25 -10.34 -3.96
CA VAL A 430 -27.60 -10.90 -3.94
C VAL A 430 -28.49 -10.08 -4.87
N LYS A 431 -29.06 -10.76 -5.88
CA LYS A 431 -29.96 -10.15 -6.88
C LYS A 431 -31.02 -9.27 -6.22
N GLY A 432 -31.05 -7.99 -6.57
CA GLY A 432 -32.03 -7.02 -6.05
C GLY A 432 -31.62 -6.32 -4.74
N ILE A 433 -30.42 -6.58 -4.24
CA ILE A 433 -29.75 -5.84 -3.16
C ILE A 433 -28.54 -5.15 -3.79
N GLY A 434 -28.60 -3.83 -3.93
CA GLY A 434 -27.46 -3.04 -4.42
C GLY A 434 -26.69 -2.38 -3.28
N VAL A 435 -25.51 -1.85 -3.56
CA VAL A 435 -24.61 -1.17 -2.60
C VAL A 435 -25.34 -0.15 -1.72
N LYS A 436 -26.22 0.69 -2.30
CA LYS A 436 -27.02 1.66 -1.54
C LYS A 436 -28.00 1.05 -0.52
N SER A 437 -28.43 -0.19 -0.74
CA SER A 437 -29.25 -0.93 0.22
C SER A 437 -28.38 -1.51 1.32
N VAL A 438 -27.19 -2.02 0.99
CA VAL A 438 -26.18 -2.51 1.95
C VAL A 438 -25.75 -1.40 2.90
N ASP A 439 -25.48 -0.19 2.40
CA ASP A 439 -25.08 0.95 3.23
C ASP A 439 -26.13 1.34 4.28
N LYS A 440 -27.42 1.20 3.96
CA LYS A 440 -28.53 1.48 4.90
C LYS A 440 -28.66 0.43 6.00
N MET A 441 -28.12 -0.76 5.79
CA MET A 441 -28.18 -1.87 6.73
C MET A 441 -26.88 -2.03 7.52
N ARG A 442 -25.77 -1.40 7.10
CA ARG A 442 -24.40 -1.63 7.61
C ARG A 442 -24.27 -1.52 9.13
N SER A 443 -25.01 -0.63 9.78
CA SER A 443 -25.01 -0.47 11.24
C SER A 443 -25.91 -1.47 12.00
N LYS A 444 -26.57 -2.40 11.29
CA LYS A 444 -27.54 -3.37 11.83
C LYS A 444 -27.18 -4.82 11.51
N ILE A 445 -26.10 -5.06 10.76
CA ILE A 445 -25.72 -6.40 10.30
C ILE A 445 -24.25 -6.69 10.58
N THR A 446 -23.95 -7.98 10.70
CA THR A 446 -22.59 -8.50 10.87
C THR A 446 -22.43 -9.81 10.10
N VAL A 447 -21.20 -10.15 9.72
CA VAL A 447 -20.85 -11.48 9.22
C VAL A 447 -20.25 -12.37 10.31
N SER A 448 -19.92 -11.78 11.47
CA SER A 448 -19.16 -12.42 12.55
C SER A 448 -20.04 -12.78 13.75
N GLY A 449 -19.96 -14.04 14.18
CA GLY A 449 -20.62 -14.59 15.36
C GLY A 449 -20.43 -16.11 15.48
N GLY A 450 -19.47 -16.52 16.30
CA GLY A 450 -19.37 -17.84 16.98
C GLY A 450 -19.20 -19.13 16.14
N GLY A 451 -17.95 -19.60 16.02
CA GLY A 451 -17.54 -21.02 16.13
C GLY A 451 -17.75 -22.00 14.96
N GLY A 452 -16.65 -22.56 14.44
CA GLY A 452 -16.64 -23.87 13.71
C GLY A 452 -15.68 -23.96 12.52
N THR A 453 -14.67 -24.83 12.63
CA THR A 453 -13.58 -25.22 11.69
C THR A 453 -14.07 -25.91 10.39
N PRO A 454 -13.20 -26.06 9.34
CA PRO A 454 -13.60 -26.33 7.96
C PRO A 454 -13.81 -27.82 7.64
N VAL A 455 -14.64 -28.12 6.65
CA VAL A 455 -14.81 -29.46 6.07
C VAL A 455 -14.27 -29.48 4.64
N GLN A 456 -13.29 -30.34 4.41
CA GLN A 456 -12.77 -30.73 3.11
C GLN A 456 -13.77 -31.59 2.32
N ASN A 457 -13.78 -31.44 1.00
CA ASN A 457 -13.91 -32.49 -0.02
C ASN A 457 -14.03 -31.80 -1.39
N LYS A 458 -13.64 -32.35 -2.55
CA LYS A 458 -12.73 -33.43 -2.96
C LYS A 458 -12.78 -33.37 -4.50
N VAL A 459 -11.60 -33.40 -5.11
CA VAL A 459 -11.24 -33.75 -6.50
C VAL A 459 -12.37 -34.17 -7.45
N VAL A 460 -12.41 -33.53 -8.63
CA VAL A 460 -12.68 -34.20 -9.91
C VAL A 460 -11.74 -33.63 -10.98
N GLU A 461 -10.88 -34.48 -11.52
CA GLU A 461 -10.22 -34.37 -12.84
C GLU A 461 -10.83 -35.46 -13.76
N PRO A 462 -10.58 -35.53 -15.09
CA PRO A 462 -9.53 -34.87 -15.91
C PRO A 462 -10.05 -34.27 -17.24
N VAL A 463 -9.20 -33.68 -18.10
CA VAL A 463 -8.75 -34.23 -19.42
C VAL A 463 -7.63 -33.32 -19.99
N GLU A 464 -6.50 -33.95 -20.38
CA GLU A 464 -5.34 -33.35 -21.07
C GLU A 464 -5.65 -32.82 -22.48
N GLY A 465 -4.89 -31.81 -22.90
CA GLY A 465 -4.74 -31.41 -24.31
C GLY A 465 -3.81 -30.20 -24.43
N GLY A 466 -2.54 -30.45 -24.75
CA GLY A 466 -1.54 -29.39 -24.91
C GLY A 466 -1.71 -28.54 -26.18
N SER A 467 -1.30 -27.27 -26.10
CA SER A 467 -0.90 -26.48 -27.26
C SER A 467 -0.07 -25.25 -26.82
N ALA A 468 1.01 -25.02 -27.56
CA ALA A 468 1.94 -23.87 -27.49
C ALA A 468 1.24 -22.51 -27.71
N PRO A 469 1.86 -21.37 -27.34
CA PRO A 469 1.21 -20.06 -27.45
C PRO A 469 1.19 -19.58 -28.91
N ARG A 470 0.02 -19.14 -29.36
CA ARG A 470 -0.19 -18.37 -30.60
C ARG A 470 -1.03 -17.14 -30.29
N GLY A 471 -0.65 -16.00 -30.89
CA GLY A 471 -1.57 -14.90 -31.15
C GLY A 471 -1.11 -13.50 -30.73
N HIS A 472 0.00 -12.99 -31.26
CA HIS A 472 -0.08 -11.65 -31.85
C HIS A 472 -0.56 -11.86 -33.30
N ASP A 473 -1.40 -10.97 -33.85
CA ASP A 473 -1.32 -10.49 -35.26
C ASP A 473 -2.65 -9.85 -35.76
N GLU A 474 -2.76 -8.52 -35.64
CA GLU A 474 -2.61 -7.50 -36.70
C GLU A 474 -2.11 -6.23 -35.98
N PRO A 475 -1.20 -5.41 -36.53
CA PRO A 475 -0.53 -4.39 -35.74
C PRO A 475 -1.51 -3.29 -35.28
N GLY A 476 -1.79 -3.25 -33.98
CA GLY A 476 -2.45 -2.12 -33.30
C GLY A 476 -3.96 -2.25 -33.03
N ARG A 477 -4.59 -3.42 -33.20
CA ARG A 477 -6.03 -3.61 -32.89
C ARG A 477 -6.22 -4.36 -31.57
N ILE A 478 -7.13 -3.87 -30.73
CA ILE A 478 -7.46 -4.38 -29.41
C ILE A 478 -8.66 -5.33 -29.53
N ASN A 479 -8.49 -6.56 -29.05
CA ASN A 479 -9.58 -7.52 -29.02
C ASN A 479 -10.50 -7.26 -27.82
N VAL A 480 -11.71 -6.77 -28.06
CA VAL A 480 -12.64 -6.40 -26.99
C VAL A 480 -13.26 -7.57 -26.24
N ASN A 481 -13.05 -8.80 -26.72
CA ASN A 481 -13.45 -10.03 -26.04
C ASN A 481 -12.37 -10.58 -25.09
N THR A 482 -11.11 -10.19 -25.24
CA THR A 482 -10.00 -10.71 -24.43
C THR A 482 -9.23 -9.63 -23.67
N ALA A 483 -9.18 -8.40 -24.18
CA ALA A 483 -8.49 -7.28 -23.54
C ALA A 483 -9.04 -7.00 -22.13
N SER A 484 -8.16 -6.74 -21.18
CA SER A 484 -8.47 -6.32 -19.82
C SER A 484 -9.13 -4.93 -19.79
N ALA A 485 -9.71 -4.57 -18.64
CA ALA A 485 -10.32 -3.25 -18.46
C ALA A 485 -9.32 -2.10 -18.68
N SER A 486 -8.05 -2.28 -18.31
CA SER A 486 -6.97 -1.31 -18.51
C SER A 486 -6.55 -1.22 -19.98
N GLU A 487 -6.36 -2.35 -20.67
CA GLU A 487 -6.02 -2.36 -22.10
C GLU A 487 -7.11 -1.68 -22.93
N LEU A 488 -8.39 -1.89 -22.58
CA LEU A 488 -9.52 -1.23 -23.21
C LEU A 488 -9.49 0.30 -23.09
N THR A 489 -8.75 0.89 -22.14
CA THR A 489 -8.64 2.35 -22.00
C THR A 489 -7.81 3.01 -23.11
N SER A 490 -7.03 2.22 -23.84
CA SER A 490 -6.30 2.71 -25.00
C SER A 490 -7.21 2.96 -26.22
N LEU A 491 -8.48 2.51 -26.20
CA LEU A 491 -9.48 2.86 -27.20
C LEU A 491 -10.02 4.29 -26.99
N PRO A 492 -9.91 5.21 -27.97
CA PRO A 492 -10.39 6.58 -27.85
C PRO A 492 -11.83 6.76 -27.32
N GLY A 493 -11.98 7.28 -26.11
CA GLY A 493 -13.29 7.52 -25.48
C GLY A 493 -13.80 6.40 -24.59
N ILE A 494 -12.98 5.37 -24.38
CA ILE A 494 -13.11 4.36 -23.33
C ILE A 494 -12.15 4.73 -22.21
N GLY A 495 -12.68 5.09 -21.03
CA GLY A 495 -11.89 5.22 -19.81
C GLY A 495 -12.11 4.01 -18.91
N GLU A 496 -11.39 3.92 -17.78
CA GLU A 496 -11.42 2.78 -16.84
C GLU A 496 -12.84 2.28 -16.53
N GLY A 497 -13.74 3.18 -16.13
CA GLY A 497 -15.12 2.81 -15.79
C GLY A 497 -15.99 2.36 -16.98
N LYS A 498 -15.55 2.57 -18.23
CA LYS A 498 -16.17 1.95 -19.42
C LYS A 498 -15.46 0.65 -19.78
N GLY A 499 -14.14 0.58 -19.64
CA GLY A 499 -13.35 -0.66 -19.78
C GLY A 499 -13.88 -1.77 -18.88
N GLN A 500 -14.11 -1.47 -17.59
CA GLN A 500 -14.70 -2.40 -16.63
C GLN A 500 -16.06 -2.92 -17.09
N LYS A 501 -16.93 -2.04 -17.58
CA LYS A 501 -18.27 -2.41 -18.04
C LYS A 501 -18.26 -3.24 -19.32
N ILE A 502 -17.26 -3.07 -20.19
CA ILE A 502 -17.09 -3.93 -21.36
C ILE A 502 -16.74 -5.36 -20.91
N VAL A 503 -15.86 -5.50 -19.91
CA VAL A 503 -15.51 -6.79 -19.32
C VAL A 503 -16.73 -7.43 -18.64
N GLU A 504 -17.43 -6.69 -17.79
CA GLU A 504 -18.67 -7.15 -17.13
C GLU A 504 -19.73 -7.58 -18.16
N GLU A 505 -19.92 -6.80 -19.23
CA GLU A 505 -20.92 -7.07 -20.26
C GLU A 505 -20.62 -8.37 -21.03
N ARG A 506 -19.36 -8.62 -21.42
CA ARG A 506 -19.00 -9.86 -22.13
C ARG A 506 -19.02 -11.10 -21.24
N GLU A 507 -18.75 -10.94 -19.94
CA GLU A 507 -18.83 -12.02 -18.96
C GLU A 507 -20.29 -12.38 -18.65
N GLN A 508 -21.17 -11.39 -18.55
CA GLN A 508 -22.59 -11.60 -18.25
C GLN A 508 -23.42 -12.02 -19.48
N ASN A 509 -23.15 -11.42 -20.64
CA ASN A 509 -23.99 -11.53 -21.84
C ASN A 509 -23.27 -12.17 -23.04
N GLY A 510 -22.11 -12.79 -22.81
CA GLY A 510 -21.30 -13.45 -23.82
C GLY A 510 -20.49 -12.48 -24.70
N PRO A 511 -19.53 -13.02 -25.48
CA PRO A 511 -18.62 -12.20 -26.28
C PRO A 511 -19.36 -11.33 -27.30
N PHE A 512 -18.75 -10.22 -27.66
CA PHE A 512 -19.18 -9.35 -28.75
C PHE A 512 -18.89 -10.04 -30.09
N ALA A 513 -19.87 -10.10 -30.99
CA ALA A 513 -19.66 -10.64 -32.33
C ALA A 513 -18.96 -9.61 -33.24
N SER A 514 -19.15 -8.32 -32.96
CA SER A 514 -18.48 -7.20 -33.63
C SER A 514 -18.17 -6.06 -32.67
N CYS A 515 -17.26 -5.16 -33.04
CA CYS A 515 -17.00 -3.94 -32.27
C CYS A 515 -18.24 -3.04 -32.12
N GLN A 516 -19.20 -3.15 -33.04
CA GLN A 516 -20.46 -2.42 -32.97
C GLN A 516 -21.36 -2.91 -31.82
N ASP A 517 -21.18 -4.14 -31.36
CA ASP A 517 -21.94 -4.72 -30.26
C ASP A 517 -21.56 -4.12 -28.90
N LEU A 518 -20.50 -3.29 -28.83
CA LEU A 518 -20.18 -2.50 -27.64
C LEU A 518 -21.27 -1.48 -27.30
N THR A 519 -22.22 -1.21 -28.21
CA THR A 519 -23.43 -0.45 -27.91
C THR A 519 -24.30 -1.07 -26.81
N ARG A 520 -24.12 -2.36 -26.49
CA ARG A 520 -24.73 -3.02 -25.33
C ARG A 520 -24.25 -2.39 -24.00
N VAL A 521 -23.03 -1.87 -23.97
CA VAL A 521 -22.41 -1.29 -22.77
C VAL A 521 -22.91 0.13 -22.55
N LYS A 522 -23.57 0.36 -21.40
CA LYS A 522 -24.12 1.67 -21.04
C LYS A 522 -23.05 2.77 -21.04
N GLY A 523 -23.18 3.72 -21.96
CA GLY A 523 -22.26 4.86 -22.13
C GLY A 523 -21.29 4.73 -23.30
N ILE A 524 -21.40 3.66 -24.09
CA ILE A 524 -20.75 3.48 -25.39
C ILE A 524 -21.83 3.55 -26.47
N GLY A 525 -21.80 4.61 -27.28
CA GLY A 525 -22.74 4.80 -28.39
C GLY A 525 -22.01 4.78 -29.74
N PRO A 526 -22.75 4.77 -30.87
CA PRO A 526 -22.17 4.70 -32.22
C PRO A 526 -21.05 5.73 -32.47
N LYS A 527 -21.26 6.99 -32.06
CA LYS A 527 -20.25 8.07 -32.16
C LYS A 527 -18.97 7.85 -31.35
N THR A 528 -19.03 6.99 -30.32
CA THR A 528 -17.85 6.61 -29.53
C THR A 528 -17.10 5.50 -30.26
N ILE A 529 -17.83 4.52 -30.80
CA ILE A 529 -17.27 3.39 -31.56
C ILE A 529 -16.60 3.86 -32.85
N GLU A 530 -17.19 4.81 -33.58
CA GLU A 530 -16.58 5.43 -34.79
C GLU A 530 -15.14 5.94 -34.55
N LYS A 531 -14.80 6.35 -33.33
CA LYS A 531 -13.46 6.87 -32.99
C LYS A 531 -12.39 5.78 -32.94
N PHE A 532 -12.78 4.54 -32.72
CA PHE A 532 -11.85 3.44 -32.45
C PHE A 532 -12.19 2.15 -33.20
N GLU A 533 -13.18 2.18 -34.11
CA GLU A 533 -13.59 1.02 -34.89
C GLU A 533 -12.41 0.37 -35.63
N HIS A 534 -11.51 1.19 -36.18
CA HIS A 534 -10.28 0.76 -36.83
C HIS A 534 -9.22 0.18 -35.88
N LEU A 535 -9.35 0.40 -34.57
CA LEU A 535 -8.47 -0.08 -33.50
C LEU A 535 -9.08 -1.24 -32.71
N CYS A 536 -10.26 -1.72 -33.08
CA CYS A 536 -10.97 -2.76 -32.35
C CYS A 536 -11.09 -4.04 -33.21
N THR A 537 -11.01 -5.20 -32.57
CA THR A 537 -11.32 -6.52 -33.16
C THR A 537 -12.12 -7.37 -32.16
N THR A 538 -12.80 -8.42 -32.66
CA THR A 538 -13.54 -9.42 -31.86
C THR A 538 -13.04 -10.84 -32.09
N GLN A 539 -12.13 -11.03 -33.05
CA GLN A 539 -11.55 -12.31 -33.42
C GLN A 539 -10.12 -12.40 -32.88
N ASN A 540 -9.77 -13.56 -32.33
CA ASN A 540 -8.37 -13.96 -32.19
C ASN A 540 -7.81 -14.21 -33.60
N ALA A 541 -6.51 -13.94 -33.82
CA ALA A 541 -5.87 -14.17 -35.11
C ALA A 541 -6.16 -15.58 -35.63
N ALA A 542 -6.48 -15.71 -36.92
CA ALA A 542 -6.75 -17.02 -37.53
C ALA A 542 -5.50 -17.91 -37.47
N ASP A 543 -5.71 -19.17 -37.08
CA ASP A 543 -4.71 -20.23 -36.86
C ASP A 543 -3.86 -20.64 -38.08
#